data_AF-A0A0Q8SKQ3-F1
#
_entry.id   AF-A0A0Q8SKQ3-F1
#
_cell.length_a   1.000
_cell.length_b   1.000
_cell.length_c   1.000
_cell.angle_alpha   90.00
_cell.angle_beta   90.00
_cell.angle_gamma   90.00
#
_symmetry.space_group_name_H-M   'P 1'
#
loop_
_entity.id
_entity.type
_entity.pdbx_description
1 polymer ?
#
loop_
_entity_poly.entity_id
_entity_poly.type
_entity_poly.pdbx_seq_one_letter_code
_entity_poly.pdbx_strand_id
1 'polypeptide(L)'
;MKASRTLARLPGTEPAIAALEDAAVSVAVPTHNAQAIAMLRAMPDGLRTCLLAELRRGNRLVAVDQPDWPQPGSIFVSLADVFHPSTRSLSPDVHWRDVNDPRWWREELTQVDAGVEHMVVC
;
A
#
# COMPACT_ATOMS: atom_id res chain seq x y z
N MET A 1 -27.88 58.64 -52.91
CA MET A 1 -28.05 58.66 -51.44
C MET A 1 -27.89 57.23 -50.96
N LYS A 2 -26.85 56.88 -50.18
CA LYS A 2 -26.82 56.87 -48.69
C LYS A 2 -28.05 56.14 -48.10
N ALA A 3 -27.98 55.21 -47.15
CA ALA A 3 -26.92 54.47 -46.47
C ALA A 3 -27.63 53.45 -45.54
N SER A 4 -26.89 52.43 -45.13
CA SER A 4 -27.13 51.40 -44.13
C SER A 4 -27.96 51.75 -42.88
N ARG A 5 -28.68 50.75 -42.35
CA ARG A 5 -28.65 50.27 -40.94
C ARG A 5 -29.63 49.09 -40.80
N THR A 6 -29.15 47.86 -40.59
CA THR A 6 -28.86 47.24 -39.29
C THR A 6 -30.09 47.14 -38.39
N LEU A 7 -30.62 45.92 -38.24
CA LEU A 7 -31.24 45.47 -37.00
C LEU A 7 -30.98 43.97 -36.83
N ALA A 8 -30.17 43.67 -35.82
CA ALA A 8 -29.81 42.33 -35.37
C ALA A 8 -31.04 41.62 -34.79
N ARG A 9 -31.19 40.34 -35.11
CA ARG A 9 -32.18 39.45 -34.49
C ARG A 9 -31.41 38.43 -33.66
N LEU A 10 -31.42 38.59 -32.35
CA LEU A 10 -30.99 37.56 -31.40
C LEU A 10 -32.22 36.69 -31.08
N PRO A 11 -32.22 35.40 -31.40
CA PRO A 11 -32.90 34.41 -30.57
C PRO A 11 -31.87 33.82 -29.62
N GLY A 12 -32.07 34.04 -28.31
CA GLY A 12 -31.35 33.35 -27.26
C GLY A 12 -31.63 31.86 -27.35
N THR A 13 -30.63 31.11 -27.81
CA THR A 13 -30.62 29.65 -27.81
C THR A 13 -30.01 29.15 -26.50
N GLU A 14 -30.85 28.37 -25.82
CA GLU A 14 -30.52 27.18 -25.05
C GLU A 14 -29.95 27.29 -23.61
N PRO A 15 -30.49 26.46 -22.70
CA PRO A 15 -30.13 26.48 -21.30
C PRO A 15 -28.73 25.88 -21.07
N ALA A 16 -27.94 26.56 -20.24
CA ALA A 16 -26.67 26.11 -19.71
C ALA A 16 -26.84 24.91 -18.76
N ILE A 17 -27.17 23.73 -19.30
CA ILE A 17 -27.14 22.45 -18.58
C ILE A 17 -26.34 21.44 -19.40
N ALA A 18 -25.09 21.78 -19.71
CA ALA A 18 -24.13 20.88 -20.37
C ALA A 18 -22.71 21.07 -19.80
N ALA A 19 -22.59 21.26 -18.49
CA ALA A 19 -21.30 21.39 -17.81
C ALA A 19 -21.32 20.82 -16.38
N LEU A 20 -22.06 19.74 -16.19
CA LEU A 20 -21.97 18.87 -15.00
C LEU A 20 -21.76 17.42 -15.46
N GLU A 21 -20.92 17.23 -16.47
CA GLU A 21 -20.30 15.93 -16.70
C GLU A 21 -19.28 15.71 -15.59
N ASP A 22 -19.78 15.08 -14.54
CA ASP A 22 -19.10 14.03 -13.79
C ASP A 22 -17.58 14.18 -13.75
N ALA A 23 -17.13 15.15 -12.95
CA ALA A 23 -15.80 15.08 -12.35
C ALA A 23 -15.80 13.94 -11.31
N ALA A 24 -15.99 12.71 -11.80
CA ALA A 24 -15.50 11.53 -11.12
C ALA A 24 -13.98 11.70 -11.08
N VAL A 25 -13.51 12.33 -10.02
CA VAL A 25 -12.13 12.22 -9.58
C VAL A 25 -11.92 10.73 -9.34
N SER A 26 -11.49 10.03 -10.39
CA SER A 26 -10.81 8.76 -10.26
C SER A 26 -9.59 9.08 -9.42
N VAL A 27 -9.72 8.91 -8.11
CA VAL A 27 -8.58 8.80 -7.23
C VAL A 27 -7.90 7.52 -7.69
N ALA A 28 -7.01 7.66 -8.67
CA ALA A 28 -6.14 6.59 -9.09
C ALA A 28 -5.32 6.23 -7.86
N VAL A 29 -5.79 5.21 -7.13
CA VAL A 29 -4.98 4.58 -6.09
C VAL A 29 -3.71 4.15 -6.83
N PRO A 30 -2.53 4.67 -6.47
CA PRO A 30 -1.30 4.26 -7.14
C PRO A 30 -1.27 2.74 -7.13
N THR A 31 -1.16 2.10 -8.30
CA THR A 31 -1.27 0.63 -8.45
C THR A 31 -0.34 -0.11 -7.48
N HIS A 32 0.79 0.50 -7.16
CA HIS A 32 1.76 0.03 -6.17
C HIS A 32 1.17 -0.09 -4.75
N ASN A 33 0.33 0.85 -4.33
CA ASN A 33 -0.34 0.79 -3.02
C ASN A 33 -1.41 -0.31 -3.00
N ALA A 34 -2.14 -0.51 -4.09
CA ALA A 34 -3.16 -1.56 -4.17
C ALA A 34 -2.53 -2.96 -4.12
N GLN A 35 -1.42 -3.17 -4.83
CA GLN A 35 -0.66 -4.42 -4.80
C GLN A 35 -0.05 -4.67 -3.41
N ALA A 36 0.57 -3.66 -2.80
CA ALA A 36 1.10 -3.77 -1.44
C ALA A 36 0.00 -4.14 -0.43
N ILE A 37 -1.16 -3.50 -0.50
CA ILE A 37 -2.30 -3.84 0.36
C ILE A 37 -2.76 -5.29 0.12
N ALA A 38 -2.79 -5.76 -1.12
CA ALA A 38 -3.14 -7.14 -1.43
C ALA A 38 -2.13 -8.14 -0.83
N MET A 39 -0.82 -7.86 -0.95
CA MET A 39 0.23 -8.68 -0.34
C MET A 39 0.12 -8.70 1.19
N LEU A 40 -0.07 -7.53 1.82
CA LEU A 40 -0.26 -7.44 3.27
C LEU A 40 -1.50 -8.21 3.77
N ARG A 41 -2.56 -8.27 2.95
CA ARG A 41 -3.76 -9.06 3.25
C ARG A 41 -3.52 -10.56 3.13
N ALA A 42 -2.71 -10.98 2.17
CA ALA A 42 -2.35 -12.38 1.92
C ALA A 42 -1.30 -12.94 2.90
N MET A 43 -0.67 -12.08 3.70
CA MET A 43 0.32 -12.50 4.69
C MET A 43 -0.29 -13.41 5.76
N PRO A 44 0.46 -14.42 6.24
CA PRO A 44 0.03 -15.29 7.33
C PRO A 44 -0.43 -14.50 8.57
N ASP A 45 -1.47 -15.01 9.24
CA ASP A 45 -2.17 -14.28 10.30
C ASP A 45 -1.27 -13.86 11.47
N GLY A 46 -0.30 -14.70 11.83
CA GLY A 46 0.66 -14.41 12.90
C GLY A 46 1.56 -13.23 12.55
N LEU A 47 2.22 -13.28 11.39
CA LEU A 47 3.04 -12.16 10.90
C LEU A 47 2.23 -10.89 10.69
N ARG A 48 1.01 -10.99 10.13
CA ARG A 48 0.13 -9.84 9.96
C ARG A 48 -0.23 -9.21 11.30
N THR A 49 -0.44 -10.01 12.34
CA THR A 49 -0.69 -9.53 13.71
C THR A 49 0.52 -8.80 14.28
N CYS A 50 1.73 -9.37 14.15
CA CYS A 50 2.98 -8.74 14.58
C CYS A 50 3.23 -7.43 13.83
N LEU A 51 3.08 -7.41 12.51
CA LEU A 51 3.24 -6.23 11.68
C LEU A 51 2.28 -5.11 12.09
N LEU A 52 0.99 -5.41 12.24
CA LEU A 52 0.00 -4.42 12.68
C LEU A 52 0.32 -3.87 14.08
N ALA A 53 0.87 -4.68 14.98
CA ALA A 53 1.29 -4.22 16.30
C ALA A 53 2.44 -3.22 16.21
N GLU A 54 3.44 -3.45 15.35
CA GLU A 54 4.55 -2.53 15.10
C GLU A 54 4.07 -1.21 14.48
N LEU A 55 3.21 -1.28 13.45
CA LEU A 55 2.66 -0.08 12.81
C LEU A 55 1.83 0.75 13.78
N ARG A 56 1.03 0.11 14.66
CA ARG A 56 0.30 0.81 15.73
C ARG A 56 1.20 1.49 16.76
N ARG A 57 2.44 1.00 16.94
CA ARG A 57 3.46 1.60 17.81
C ARG A 57 4.24 2.73 17.13
N GLY A 58 4.01 2.98 15.84
CA GLY A 58 4.64 4.05 15.08
C GLY A 58 5.84 3.61 14.24
N ASN A 59 6.11 2.30 14.14
CA ASN A 59 7.05 1.78 13.15
C ASN A 59 6.49 2.04 11.73
N ARG A 60 7.37 2.09 10.73
CA ARG A 60 7.01 2.49 9.36
C ARG A 60 7.38 1.40 8.37
N LEU A 61 6.49 1.13 7.42
CA LEU A 61 6.78 0.32 6.25
C LEU A 61 7.82 1.03 5.37
N VAL A 62 8.90 0.32 5.05
CA VAL A 62 9.91 0.72 4.06
C VAL A 62 9.61 0.07 2.73
N ALA A 63 9.30 -1.23 2.73
CA ALA A 63 9.03 -2.01 1.52
C ALA A 63 8.04 -3.14 1.78
N VAL A 64 7.30 -3.52 0.74
CA VAL A 64 6.42 -4.71 0.69
C VAL A 64 6.58 -5.32 -0.69
N ASP A 65 7.24 -6.48 -0.75
CA ASP A 65 7.65 -7.12 -2.00
C ASP A 65 7.39 -8.63 -1.96
N GLN A 66 7.54 -9.26 -3.13
CA GLN A 66 7.48 -10.72 -3.29
C GLN A 66 8.68 -11.18 -4.14
N PRO A 67 9.91 -11.20 -3.57
CA PRO A 67 11.15 -11.38 -4.34
C PRO A 67 11.44 -12.83 -4.76
N ASP A 68 10.48 -13.76 -4.60
CA ASP A 68 10.66 -15.22 -4.75
C ASP A 68 11.82 -15.81 -3.90
N TRP A 69 12.14 -15.13 -2.80
CA TRP A 69 13.09 -15.54 -1.79
C TRP A 69 12.49 -15.31 -0.40
N PRO A 70 12.69 -16.20 0.60
CA PRO A 70 13.51 -17.42 0.58
C PRO A 70 13.01 -18.52 -0.35
N GLN A 71 11.72 -18.46 -0.73
CA GLN A 71 11.09 -19.36 -1.68
C GLN A 71 10.16 -18.60 -2.64
N PRO A 72 9.80 -19.18 -3.81
CA PRO A 72 8.77 -18.60 -4.67
C PRO A 72 7.46 -18.37 -3.91
N GLY A 73 6.86 -17.19 -4.07
CA GLY A 73 5.63 -16.84 -3.33
C GLY A 73 5.84 -16.20 -1.95
N SER A 74 7.08 -16.07 -1.49
CA SER A 74 7.38 -15.45 -0.19
C SER A 74 7.00 -13.98 -0.18
N ILE A 75 6.29 -13.55 0.87
CA ILE A 75 5.99 -12.14 1.09
C ILE A 75 7.09 -11.58 1.99
N PHE A 76 7.69 -10.48 1.55
CA PHE A 76 8.78 -9.80 2.22
C PHE A 76 8.34 -8.39 2.61
N VAL A 77 8.50 -8.06 3.89
CA VAL A 77 8.21 -6.70 4.40
C VAL A 77 9.41 -6.16 5.14
N SER A 78 9.78 -4.92 4.85
CA SER A 78 10.82 -4.20 5.60
C SER A 78 10.21 -3.08 6.42
N LEU A 79 10.64 -2.97 7.67
CA LEU A 79 10.30 -1.91 8.60
C LEU A 79 11.50 -0.99 8.84
N ALA A 80 11.23 0.26 9.19
CA ALA A 80 12.26 1.28 9.40
C ALA A 80 12.96 1.17 10.75
N ASP A 81 12.24 0.72 11.77
CA ASP A 81 12.70 0.66 13.15
C ASP A 81 12.70 -0.81 13.65
N VAL A 82 13.51 -1.11 14.66
CA VAL A 82 13.61 -2.49 15.20
C VAL A 82 12.33 -2.95 15.91
N PHE A 83 12.12 -4.27 16.00
CA PHE A 83 10.92 -4.81 16.64
C PHE A 83 10.87 -4.47 18.12
N HIS A 84 9.70 -4.02 18.55
CA HIS A 84 9.42 -3.87 19.97
C HIS A 84 9.54 -5.24 20.68
N PRO A 85 10.11 -5.32 21.90
CA PRO A 85 10.32 -6.60 22.59
C PRO A 85 9.06 -7.46 22.74
N SER A 86 7.89 -6.83 22.91
CA SER A 86 6.62 -7.55 23.01
C SER A 86 6.15 -8.20 21.69
N THR A 87 6.64 -7.73 20.55
CA THR A 87 6.24 -8.25 19.23
C THR A 87 6.93 -9.57 18.93
N ARG A 88 8.14 -9.76 19.49
CA ARG A 88 9.00 -10.95 19.30
C ARG A 88 8.37 -12.26 19.77
N SER A 89 7.35 -12.19 20.64
CA SER A 89 6.63 -13.33 21.18
C SER A 89 5.10 -13.17 21.08
N LEU A 90 4.62 -12.26 20.24
CA LEU A 90 3.20 -11.92 20.15
C LEU A 90 2.35 -13.05 19.57
N SER A 91 2.91 -13.82 18.63
CA SER A 91 2.25 -14.93 17.97
C SER A 91 3.08 -16.20 18.12
N PRO A 92 2.51 -17.33 18.54
CA PRO A 92 3.25 -18.58 18.73
C PRO A 92 3.77 -19.18 17.41
N ASP A 93 3.12 -18.87 16.29
CA ASP A 93 3.49 -19.36 14.95
C ASP A 93 4.55 -18.48 14.25
N VAL A 94 5.02 -17.43 14.93
CA VAL A 94 6.01 -16.50 14.40
C VAL A 94 7.33 -16.72 15.13
N HIS A 95 8.38 -16.93 14.37
CA HIS A 95 9.74 -17.08 14.89
C HIS A 95 10.49 -15.75 14.78
N TRP A 96 10.94 -15.24 15.91
CA TRP A 96 11.85 -14.09 15.94
C TRP A 96 13.30 -14.55 15.95
N ARG A 97 14.15 -13.87 15.19
CA ARG A 97 15.60 -14.07 15.17
C ARG A 97 16.35 -12.74 15.16
N ASP A 98 17.38 -12.65 16.01
CA ASP A 98 18.41 -11.62 15.92
C ASP A 98 19.46 -12.07 14.90
N VAL A 99 19.51 -11.39 13.75
CA VAL A 99 20.42 -11.69 12.65
C VAL A 99 21.68 -10.85 12.77
N ASN A 100 21.53 -9.58 13.12
CA ASN A 100 22.57 -8.58 13.33
C ASN A 100 23.61 -8.54 12.19
N ASP A 101 23.16 -8.65 10.93
CA ASP A 101 24.06 -8.57 9.77
C ASP A 101 24.13 -7.12 9.25
N PRO A 102 25.31 -6.46 9.30
CA PRO A 102 25.46 -5.07 8.87
C PRO A 102 25.14 -4.81 7.39
N ARG A 103 25.07 -5.85 6.56
CA ARG A 103 24.82 -5.74 5.11
C ARG A 103 23.35 -5.96 4.73
N TRP A 104 22.54 -6.50 5.63
CA TRP A 104 21.18 -6.95 5.33
C TRP A 104 20.16 -6.30 6.26
N TRP A 105 19.90 -6.92 7.41
CA TRP A 105 18.97 -6.44 8.44
C TRP A 105 19.43 -6.95 9.80
N ARG A 106 18.87 -6.33 10.84
CA ARG A 106 19.24 -6.62 12.22
C ARG A 106 18.38 -7.70 12.82
N GLU A 107 17.06 -7.63 12.63
CA GLU A 107 16.12 -8.60 13.20
C GLU A 107 15.13 -9.07 12.13
N GLU A 108 14.59 -10.28 12.32
CA GLU A 108 13.51 -10.79 11.47
C GLU A 108 12.44 -11.52 12.28
N LEU A 109 11.24 -11.52 11.72
CA LEU A 109 10.12 -12.36 12.10
C LEU A 109 9.77 -13.23 10.90
N THR A 110 9.70 -14.55 11.06
CA THR A 110 9.31 -15.47 9.99
C THR A 110 8.13 -16.34 10.40
N GLN A 111 7.34 -16.73 9.41
CA GLN A 111 6.26 -17.70 9.57
C GLN A 111 6.14 -18.53 8.28
N VAL A 112 6.03 -19.83 8.44
CA VAL A 112 5.76 -20.75 7.33
C VAL A 112 4.25 -20.96 7.22
N ASP A 113 3.70 -20.72 6.04
CA ASP A 113 2.30 -21.02 5.71
C ASP A 113 2.24 -21.81 4.41
N ALA A 114 1.47 -22.91 4.41
CA ALA A 114 1.37 -23.85 3.29
C ALA A 114 2.73 -24.28 2.68
N GLY A 115 3.81 -24.30 3.47
CA GLY A 115 5.16 -24.66 3.03
C GLY A 115 6.03 -23.51 2.51
N VAL A 116 5.49 -22.29 2.41
CA VAL A 116 6.21 -21.07 2.00
C VAL A 116 6.57 -20.26 3.22
N GLU A 117 7.81 -19.78 3.30
CA GLU A 117 8.28 -18.92 4.40
C GLU A 117 8.09 -17.44 4.03
N HIS A 118 7.37 -16.72 4.88
CA HIS A 118 7.15 -15.28 4.77
C HIS A 118 7.95 -14.57 5.86
N MET A 119 8.31 -13.30 5.62
CA MET A 119 9.17 -12.58 6.56
C MET A 119 8.90 -11.09 6.65
N VAL A 120 9.10 -10.58 7.87
CA VAL A 120 9.19 -9.14 8.18
C VAL A 120 10.58 -8.90 8.75
N VAL A 121 11.28 -7.88 8.25
CA VAL A 121 12.66 -7.55 8.66
C VAL A 121 12.78 -6.08 9.07
N CYS A 122 13.82 -5.77 9.85
CA CYS A 122 14.19 -4.41 10.24
C CYS A 122 15.69 -4.29 10.53
#